data_AF-A0AAV0WBN1-F1
#
_entry.id   AF-A0AAV0WBN1-F1
#
_cell.length_a   1.000
_cell.length_b   1.000
_cell.length_c   1.000
_cell.angle_alpha   90.00
_cell.angle_beta   90.00
_cell.angle_gamma   90.00
#
_symmetry.space_group_name_H-M   'P 1'
#
loop_
_entity.id
_entity.type
_entity.pdbx_description
1 polymer ?
#
loop_
_entity_poly.entity_id
_entity_poly.type
_entity_poly.pdbx_seq_one_letter_code
_entity_poly.pdbx_strand_id
1 'polypeptide(L)'
;MSVITCSMNYIAMALNLIEKSCFNLEIGGHKHMRLLYEKYDNALHEAFIKMVWNNCQAYKNILDGDRVAFMINGQLIDDKFTLVPNNNLIYTTLVKAMDDTLNRLKSVPRWLRTTNVLCPFVNIMGTDESHLPYTYYTHVAKCNDLYDIKKECFSSIIVLVNRLQIAVQKFAGFGFMFEKRNKLIIDQFSETNPTLVDYGEKLKYFLTLSTSVECELHIDYGCIRIDVSDYIIVLRERCDFWHTIYGKQLILECNNMMTKFSRRIMSLEKKLNNHFRNCQGLDIVEKAIKKIRQTVFHADSTFHEIHNRFHFMTKHKITVPNYQLRHFKDVQNHWQNLCKDALIRNLCFENAKSGLITINTI
;
A
#
# COMPACT_ATOMS: atom_id res chain seq x y z
N MET A 1 -46.84 -9.47 3.49
CA MET A 1 -47.25 -8.16 4.05
C MET A 1 -46.14 -7.65 4.95
N SER A 2 -45.77 -6.37 4.85
CA SER A 2 -44.78 -5.78 5.77
C SER A 2 -45.38 -5.64 7.18
N VAL A 3 -44.56 -5.72 8.24
CA VAL A 3 -45.04 -5.52 9.64
C VAL A 3 -45.83 -4.21 9.79
N ILE A 4 -45.43 -3.17 9.07
CA ILE A 4 -46.09 -1.85 9.02
C ILE A 4 -47.53 -1.97 8.50
N THR A 5 -47.73 -2.69 7.39
CA THR A 5 -49.08 -2.86 6.80
C THR A 5 -49.99 -3.71 7.68
N CYS A 6 -49.44 -4.68 8.41
CA CYS A 6 -50.20 -5.44 9.40
C CYS A 6 -50.72 -4.54 10.55
N SER A 7 -49.86 -3.69 11.13
CA SER A 7 -50.26 -2.79 12.22
C SER A 7 -51.34 -1.79 11.78
N MET A 8 -51.23 -1.24 10.57
CA MET A 8 -52.27 -0.38 10.00
C MET A 8 -53.61 -1.11 9.83
N ASN A 9 -53.58 -2.37 9.37
CA ASN A 9 -54.78 -3.18 9.22
C ASN A 9 -55.48 -3.45 10.57
N TYR A 10 -54.71 -3.68 11.65
CA TYR A 10 -55.29 -3.83 12.98
C TYR A 10 -56.03 -2.56 13.45
N ILE A 11 -55.46 -1.38 13.21
CA ILE A 11 -56.12 -0.11 13.55
C ILE A 11 -57.38 0.06 12.69
N ALA A 12 -57.32 -0.26 11.39
CA ALA A 12 -58.47 -0.21 10.50
C ALA A 12 -59.60 -1.14 10.97
N MET A 13 -59.28 -2.39 11.34
CA MET A 13 -60.24 -3.36 11.89
C MET A 13 -60.88 -2.85 13.19
N ALA A 14 -60.10 -2.28 14.11
CA ALA A 14 -60.64 -1.71 15.35
C ALA A 14 -61.60 -0.54 15.08
N LEU A 15 -61.27 0.33 14.14
CA LEU A 15 -62.14 1.43 13.73
C LEU A 15 -63.44 0.94 13.09
N ASN A 16 -63.37 -0.10 12.27
CA ASN A 16 -64.54 -0.74 11.67
C ASN A 16 -65.47 -1.38 12.71
N LEU A 17 -64.92 -2.00 13.75
CA LEU A 17 -65.72 -2.53 14.86
C LEU A 17 -66.48 -1.43 15.63
N ILE A 18 -65.84 -0.27 15.83
CA ILE A 18 -66.49 0.90 16.44
C ILE A 18 -67.61 1.42 15.53
N GLU A 19 -67.35 1.53 14.22
CA GLU A 19 -68.35 1.95 13.22
C GLU A 19 -69.58 1.04 13.23
N LYS A 20 -69.33 -0.28 13.25
CA LYS A 20 -70.39 -1.30 13.31
C LYS A 20 -71.18 -1.21 14.60
N SER A 21 -70.53 -1.00 15.73
CA SER A 21 -71.19 -0.94 17.03
C SER A 21 -72.05 0.33 17.19
N CYS A 22 -71.60 1.46 16.66
CA CYS A 22 -72.29 2.73 16.81
C CYS A 22 -73.36 2.99 15.73
N PHE A 23 -73.14 2.51 14.50
CA PHE A 23 -73.95 2.87 13.33
C PHE A 23 -74.45 1.67 12.51
N ASN A 24 -74.14 0.44 12.92
CA ASN A 24 -74.49 -0.80 12.21
C ASN A 24 -74.00 -0.84 10.75
N LEU A 25 -72.89 -0.15 10.47
CA LEU A 25 -72.23 -0.08 9.16
C LEU A 25 -70.72 -0.36 9.32
N GLU A 26 -70.08 -0.88 8.29
CA GLU A 26 -68.64 -1.19 8.27
C GLU A 26 -68.01 -0.74 6.94
N ILE A 27 -68.15 0.55 6.65
CA ILE A 27 -67.75 1.14 5.35
C ILE A 27 -66.40 1.86 5.42
N GLY A 28 -65.85 2.03 6.63
CA GLY A 28 -64.55 2.65 6.86
C GLY A 28 -64.54 4.17 6.70
N GLY A 29 -65.70 4.81 6.72
CA GLY A 29 -65.84 6.21 6.27
C GLY A 29 -67.11 6.91 6.73
N HIS A 30 -67.74 6.46 7.81
CA HIS A 30 -68.95 7.09 8.32
C HIS A 30 -68.73 8.56 8.72
N LYS A 31 -69.67 9.44 8.32
CA LYS A 31 -69.55 10.90 8.50
C LYS A 31 -69.34 11.32 9.96
N HIS A 32 -69.97 10.63 10.90
CA HIS A 32 -69.85 10.93 12.34
C HIS A 32 -68.53 10.44 12.97
N MET A 33 -67.78 9.56 12.29
CA MET A 33 -66.48 9.07 12.74
C MET A 33 -65.30 9.82 12.14
N ARG A 34 -65.55 10.81 11.28
CA ARG A 34 -64.54 11.64 10.60
C ARG A 34 -63.42 12.12 11.52
N LEU A 35 -63.75 12.66 12.69
CA LEU A 35 -62.74 13.16 13.65
C LEU A 35 -61.89 12.02 14.24
N LEU A 36 -62.47 10.83 14.40
CA LEU A 36 -61.75 9.67 14.89
C LEU A 36 -60.77 9.15 13.81
N TYR A 37 -61.22 9.04 12.55
CA TYR A 37 -60.34 8.67 11.44
C TYR A 37 -59.19 9.65 11.28
N GLU A 38 -59.47 10.96 11.36
CA GLU A 38 -58.45 12.02 11.30
C GLU A 38 -57.44 11.92 12.45
N LYS A 39 -57.90 11.64 13.68
CA LYS A 39 -57.01 11.40 14.83
C LYS A 39 -56.04 10.25 14.58
N TYR A 40 -56.50 9.12 14.05
CA TYR A 40 -55.63 7.97 13.79
C TYR A 40 -54.75 8.13 12.54
N ASP A 41 -55.21 8.82 11.49
CA ASP A 41 -54.36 9.19 10.34
C ASP A 41 -53.19 10.08 10.79
N ASN A 42 -53.48 11.08 11.65
CA ASN A 42 -52.45 11.95 12.22
C ASN A 42 -51.48 11.16 13.12
N ALA A 43 -52.00 10.25 13.96
CA ALA A 43 -51.16 9.40 14.81
C ALA A 43 -50.25 8.46 13.99
N LEU A 44 -50.76 7.89 12.89
CA LEU A 44 -49.97 7.10 11.94
C LEU A 44 -48.88 7.96 11.29
N HIS A 45 -49.22 9.17 10.85
CA HIS A 45 -48.28 10.10 10.25
C HIS A 45 -47.13 10.46 11.21
N GLU A 46 -47.45 10.83 12.46
CA GLU A 46 -46.46 11.10 13.51
C GLU A 46 -45.60 9.87 13.83
N ALA A 47 -46.21 8.69 13.89
CA ALA A 47 -45.49 7.44 14.14
C ALA A 47 -44.49 7.14 13.01
N PHE A 48 -44.85 7.38 11.75
CA PHE A 48 -43.94 7.22 10.62
C PHE A 48 -42.79 8.23 10.63
N ILE A 49 -43.04 9.49 10.97
CA ILE A 49 -41.98 10.49 11.14
C ILE A 49 -41.01 10.03 12.23
N LYS A 50 -41.52 9.68 13.42
CA LYS A 50 -40.70 9.20 14.54
C LYS A 50 -39.91 7.94 14.19
N MET A 51 -40.52 6.99 13.48
CA MET A 51 -39.85 5.76 13.05
C MET A 51 -38.67 6.06 12.11
N VAL A 52 -38.87 6.88 11.08
CA VAL A 52 -37.78 7.26 10.15
C VAL A 52 -36.71 8.05 10.89
N TRP A 53 -37.09 9.01 11.73
CA TRP A 53 -36.16 9.81 12.50
C TRP A 53 -35.29 8.95 13.43
N ASN A 54 -35.91 8.04 14.19
CA ASN A 54 -35.19 7.12 15.09
C ASN A 54 -34.22 6.21 14.32
N ASN A 55 -34.61 5.74 13.14
CA ASN A 55 -33.74 4.93 12.29
C ASN A 55 -32.56 5.75 11.74
N CYS A 56 -32.80 6.98 11.28
CA CYS A 56 -31.73 7.89 10.85
C CYS A 56 -30.79 8.24 12.01
N GLN A 57 -31.33 8.50 13.20
CA GLN A 57 -30.54 8.78 14.40
C GLN A 57 -29.68 7.58 14.80
N ALA A 58 -30.24 6.37 14.79
CA ALA A 58 -29.48 5.15 15.06
C ALA A 58 -28.38 4.92 14.01
N TYR A 59 -28.68 5.17 12.74
CA TYR A 59 -27.71 5.09 11.65
C TYR A 59 -26.57 6.12 11.84
N LYS A 60 -26.89 7.37 12.15
CA LYS A 60 -25.92 8.41 12.49
C LYS A 60 -25.03 8.00 13.66
N ASN A 61 -25.61 7.47 14.74
CA ASN A 61 -24.85 7.02 15.91
C ASN A 61 -23.87 5.89 15.56
N ILE A 62 -24.19 5.03 14.60
CA ILE A 62 -23.26 4.02 14.08
C ILE A 62 -22.14 4.71 13.30
N LEU A 63 -22.47 5.65 12.41
CA LEU A 63 -21.48 6.36 11.58
C LEU A 63 -20.49 7.18 12.42
N ASP A 64 -20.99 7.87 13.44
CA ASP A 64 -20.19 8.73 14.33
C ASP A 64 -19.45 7.92 15.42
N GLY A 65 -19.81 6.65 15.61
CA GLY A 65 -19.23 5.80 16.65
C GLY A 65 -17.87 5.22 16.25
N ASP A 66 -17.11 4.83 17.27
CA ASP A 66 -15.81 4.15 17.11
C ASP A 66 -15.94 2.61 17.12
N ARG A 67 -17.18 2.09 17.21
CA ARG A 67 -17.42 0.66 17.14
C ARG A 67 -17.44 0.22 15.69
N VAL A 68 -16.52 -0.68 15.34
CA VAL A 68 -16.49 -1.32 14.02
C VAL A 68 -17.83 -1.98 13.71
N ALA A 69 -18.45 -1.52 12.63
CA ALA A 69 -19.72 -2.03 12.11
C ALA A 69 -19.53 -2.87 10.86
N PHE A 70 -18.52 -2.55 10.03
CA PHE A 70 -18.20 -3.31 8.83
C PHE A 70 -16.71 -3.24 8.47
N MET A 71 -16.29 -4.16 7.62
CA MET A 71 -14.90 -4.33 7.19
C MET A 71 -14.78 -4.19 5.67
N ILE A 72 -13.69 -3.57 5.23
CA ILE A 72 -13.31 -3.43 3.82
C ILE A 72 -11.85 -3.86 3.66
N ASN A 73 -11.46 -4.21 2.44
CA ASN A 73 -10.10 -4.70 2.17
C ASN A 73 -9.26 -3.62 1.48
N GLY A 74 -8.03 -3.44 1.91
CA GLY A 74 -7.00 -2.65 1.23
C GLY A 74 -6.02 -3.58 0.52
N GLN A 75 -5.97 -3.49 -0.81
CA GLN A 75 -5.12 -4.35 -1.62
C GLN A 75 -4.37 -3.54 -2.70
N LEU A 76 -3.35 -4.15 -3.30
CA LEU A 76 -2.63 -3.57 -4.44
C LEU A 76 -3.37 -3.91 -5.74
N ILE A 77 -3.81 -2.90 -6.48
CA ILE A 77 -4.40 -3.03 -7.82
C ILE A 77 -3.65 -2.09 -8.76
N ASP A 78 -3.15 -2.59 -9.88
CA ASP A 78 -2.39 -1.80 -10.87
C ASP A 78 -1.27 -0.96 -10.24
N ASP A 79 -0.47 -1.58 -9.37
CA ASP A 79 0.64 -0.97 -8.63
C ASP A 79 0.22 0.18 -7.68
N LYS A 80 -1.06 0.27 -7.32
CA LYS A 80 -1.62 1.29 -6.41
C LYS A 80 -2.43 0.66 -5.29
N PHE A 81 -2.23 1.18 -4.08
CA PHE A 81 -3.08 0.82 -2.94
C PHE A 81 -4.52 1.29 -3.20
N THR A 82 -5.47 0.36 -3.16
CA THR A 82 -6.88 0.62 -3.45
C THR A 82 -7.77 -0.09 -2.44
N LEU A 83 -8.81 0.60 -1.99
CA LEU A 83 -9.85 0.02 -1.14
C LEU A 83 -10.87 -0.75 -2.00
N VAL A 84 -11.28 -1.90 -1.50
CA VAL A 84 -12.31 -2.75 -2.09
C VAL A 84 -13.38 -2.99 -1.03
N PRO A 85 -14.59 -2.43 -1.21
CA PRO A 85 -15.03 -1.54 -2.29
C PRO A 85 -14.32 -0.16 -2.30
N ASN A 86 -14.30 0.53 -3.45
CA ASN A 86 -13.67 1.85 -3.56
C ASN A 86 -14.48 2.95 -2.84
N ASN A 87 -13.85 4.11 -2.60
CA ASN A 87 -14.47 5.22 -1.85
C ASN A 87 -15.81 5.69 -2.43
N ASN A 88 -15.95 5.72 -3.76
CA ASN A 88 -17.20 6.13 -4.41
C ASN A 88 -18.31 5.09 -4.18
N LEU A 89 -17.99 3.81 -4.24
CA LEU A 89 -18.93 2.73 -3.98
C LEU A 89 -19.32 2.70 -2.49
N ILE A 90 -18.38 2.93 -1.59
CA ILE A 90 -18.66 3.08 -0.15
C ILE A 90 -19.62 4.24 0.07
N TYR A 91 -19.30 5.44 -0.45
CA TYR A 91 -20.14 6.63 -0.33
C TYR A 91 -21.57 6.37 -0.83
N THR A 92 -21.70 5.88 -2.06
CA THR A 92 -23.02 5.62 -2.68
C THR A 92 -23.80 4.54 -1.92
N THR A 93 -23.13 3.50 -1.41
CA THR A 93 -23.78 2.46 -0.61
C THR A 93 -24.30 3.00 0.72
N LEU A 94 -23.51 3.83 1.42
CA LEU A 94 -23.92 4.44 2.68
C LEU A 94 -25.07 5.44 2.50
N VAL A 95 -25.04 6.24 1.44
CA VAL A 95 -26.15 7.16 1.10
C VAL A 95 -27.41 6.37 0.77
N LYS A 96 -27.28 5.33 -0.06
CA LYS A 96 -28.41 4.47 -0.43
C LYS A 96 -29.03 3.79 0.80
N ALA A 97 -28.22 3.27 1.72
CA ALA A 97 -28.70 2.65 2.94
C ALA A 97 -29.54 3.61 3.80
N MET A 98 -29.12 4.88 3.90
CA MET A 98 -29.88 5.93 4.56
C MET A 98 -31.20 6.23 3.80
N ASP A 99 -31.16 6.42 2.48
CA ASP A 99 -32.35 6.72 1.68
C ASP A 99 -33.36 5.57 1.68
N ASP A 100 -32.88 4.32 1.75
CA ASP A 100 -33.71 3.13 1.83
C ASP A 100 -34.58 3.09 3.10
N THR A 101 -34.18 3.76 4.18
CA THR A 101 -35.02 3.90 5.40
C THR A 101 -36.33 4.63 5.09
N LEU A 102 -36.27 5.69 4.27
CA LEU A 102 -37.43 6.48 3.86
C LEU A 102 -38.15 5.83 2.68
N ASN A 103 -37.41 5.29 1.70
CA ASN A 103 -37.99 4.69 0.49
C ASN A 103 -38.91 3.50 0.80
N ARG A 104 -38.72 2.79 1.92
CA ARG A 104 -39.64 1.73 2.36
C ARG A 104 -41.09 2.23 2.53
N LEU A 105 -41.30 3.52 2.85
CA LEU A 105 -42.64 4.11 2.94
C LEU A 105 -43.35 4.24 1.59
N LYS A 106 -42.64 4.14 0.45
CA LYS A 106 -43.28 4.10 -0.89
C LYS A 106 -44.17 2.87 -1.08
N SER A 107 -43.96 1.82 -0.28
CA SER A 107 -44.79 0.61 -0.27
C SER A 107 -45.96 0.69 0.72
N VAL A 108 -46.07 1.78 1.50
CA VAL A 108 -47.07 1.94 2.55
C VAL A 108 -48.20 2.84 2.05
N PRO A 109 -49.34 2.27 1.61
CA PRO A 109 -50.47 3.05 1.12
C PRO A 109 -51.02 3.94 2.23
N ARG A 110 -51.50 5.13 1.87
CA ARG A 110 -52.14 6.05 2.80
C ARG A 110 -53.62 5.72 2.96
N TRP A 111 -54.23 6.12 4.07
CA TRP A 111 -55.68 6.24 4.16
C TRP A 111 -56.21 7.46 3.39
N LEU A 112 -57.38 7.30 2.78
CA LEU A 112 -58.14 8.40 2.21
C LEU A 112 -58.54 9.33 3.35
N ARG A 113 -58.44 10.64 3.11
CA ARG A 113 -58.63 11.67 4.12
C ARG A 113 -59.94 11.44 4.88
N THR A 114 -59.86 11.43 6.21
CA THR A 114 -61.01 11.27 7.13
C THR A 114 -61.75 9.93 7.02
N THR A 115 -61.08 8.90 6.51
CA THR A 115 -61.54 7.51 6.44
C THR A 115 -60.40 6.58 6.87
N ASN A 116 -60.65 5.28 7.03
CA ASN A 116 -59.61 4.26 7.18
C ASN A 116 -59.44 3.39 5.90
N VAL A 117 -60.08 3.80 4.80
CA VAL A 117 -60.01 3.14 3.50
C VAL A 117 -58.68 3.50 2.84
N LEU A 118 -57.97 2.53 2.29
CA LEU A 118 -56.73 2.78 1.55
C LEU A 118 -56.98 3.65 0.32
N CYS A 119 -56.07 4.58 0.04
CA CYS A 119 -56.12 5.36 -1.18
C CYS A 119 -56.05 4.44 -2.41
N PRO A 120 -56.91 4.66 -3.43
CA PRO A 120 -56.85 3.91 -4.66
C PRO A 120 -55.54 4.19 -5.42
N PHE A 121 -55.18 3.29 -6.33
CA PHE A 121 -54.03 3.47 -7.22
C PHE A 121 -54.26 4.68 -8.13
N VAL A 122 -53.20 5.49 -8.32
CA VAL A 122 -53.26 6.68 -9.16
C VAL A 122 -52.70 6.33 -10.55
N ASN A 123 -53.55 6.32 -11.57
CA ASN A 123 -53.09 6.20 -12.96
C ASN A 123 -52.60 7.57 -13.45
N ILE A 124 -51.28 7.79 -13.42
CA ILE A 124 -50.66 8.95 -14.07
C ILE A 124 -50.41 8.57 -15.53
N MET A 125 -51.19 9.14 -16.46
CA MET A 125 -51.01 8.86 -17.90
C MET A 125 -49.58 9.25 -18.33
N GLY A 126 -48.82 8.30 -18.89
CA GLY A 126 -47.53 8.56 -19.56
C GLY A 126 -46.25 8.18 -18.79
N THR A 127 -46.33 7.48 -17.66
CA THR A 127 -45.14 6.95 -16.95
C THR A 127 -45.33 5.47 -16.59
N ASP A 128 -44.24 4.68 -16.61
CA ASP A 128 -44.22 3.26 -16.19
C ASP A 128 -44.59 3.07 -14.70
N GLU A 129 -44.73 4.15 -13.94
CA GLU A 129 -45.18 4.17 -12.53
C GLU A 129 -46.72 4.10 -12.37
N SER A 130 -47.44 3.65 -13.41
CA SER A 130 -48.90 3.74 -13.57
C SER A 130 -49.75 2.91 -12.58
N HIS A 131 -49.15 2.30 -11.54
CA HIS A 131 -49.84 1.46 -10.57
C HIS A 131 -49.38 1.68 -9.11
N LEU A 132 -48.83 2.84 -8.77
CA LEU A 132 -48.39 3.10 -7.38
C LEU A 132 -49.52 3.73 -6.54
N PRO A 133 -49.77 3.20 -5.32
CA PRO A 133 -50.76 3.79 -4.43
C PRO A 133 -50.24 5.11 -3.89
N TYR A 134 -51.15 6.04 -3.58
CA TYR A 134 -50.77 7.24 -2.83
C TYR A 134 -50.28 6.85 -1.44
N THR A 135 -49.04 7.24 -1.08
CA THR A 135 -48.34 6.71 0.09
C THR A 135 -47.98 7.78 1.12
N TYR A 136 -47.74 7.35 2.36
CA TYR A 136 -47.24 8.23 3.44
C TYR A 136 -45.87 8.85 3.13
N TYR A 137 -45.09 8.24 2.21
CA TYR A 137 -43.78 8.74 1.76
C TYR A 137 -43.81 10.24 1.41
N THR A 138 -44.79 10.67 0.59
CA THR A 138 -44.84 12.05 0.06
C THR A 138 -44.96 13.13 1.15
N HIS A 139 -45.58 12.78 2.27
CA HIS A 139 -45.80 13.69 3.40
C HIS A 139 -44.64 13.61 4.38
N VAL A 140 -44.22 12.39 4.71
CA VAL A 140 -43.09 12.17 5.61
C VAL A 140 -41.81 12.78 5.03
N ALA A 141 -41.57 12.63 3.73
CA ALA A 141 -40.40 13.21 3.04
C ALA A 141 -40.33 14.76 3.09
N LYS A 142 -41.45 15.45 3.38
CA LYS A 142 -41.50 16.93 3.49
C LYS A 142 -41.28 17.43 4.92
N CYS A 143 -41.13 16.54 5.90
CA CYS A 143 -40.89 16.92 7.29
C CYS A 143 -39.48 17.53 7.44
N ASN A 144 -39.39 18.74 8.02
CA ASN A 144 -38.13 19.44 8.23
C ASN A 144 -37.17 18.67 9.14
N ASP A 145 -37.68 18.08 10.23
CA ASP A 145 -36.85 17.29 11.15
C ASP A 145 -36.17 16.10 10.45
N LEU A 146 -36.83 15.52 9.44
CA LEU A 146 -36.27 14.44 8.63
C LEU A 146 -35.24 14.96 7.63
N TYR A 147 -35.43 16.16 7.09
CA TYR A 147 -34.42 16.80 6.25
C TYR A 147 -33.14 17.08 7.05
N ASP A 148 -33.28 17.59 8.27
CA ASP A 148 -32.15 17.95 9.14
C ASP A 148 -31.33 16.71 9.54
N ILE A 149 -31.97 15.66 10.06
CA ILE A 149 -31.23 14.43 10.45
C ILE A 149 -30.58 13.75 9.24
N LYS A 150 -31.21 13.78 8.05
CA LYS A 150 -30.58 13.25 6.83
C LYS A 150 -29.35 14.06 6.45
N LYS A 151 -29.41 15.39 6.55
CA LYS A 151 -28.26 16.28 6.29
C LYS A 151 -27.11 16.00 7.25
N GLU A 152 -27.41 15.72 8.52
CA GLU A 152 -26.40 15.30 9.50
C GLU A 152 -25.78 13.95 9.13
N CYS A 153 -26.58 12.93 8.80
CA CYS A 153 -26.09 11.64 8.31
C CYS A 153 -25.18 11.81 7.08
N PHE A 154 -25.58 12.62 6.10
CA PHE A 154 -24.75 12.93 4.93
C PHE A 154 -23.40 13.53 5.32
N SER A 155 -23.39 14.44 6.29
CA SER A 155 -22.17 15.06 6.79
C SER A 155 -21.25 14.02 7.45
N SER A 156 -21.80 13.13 8.28
CA SER A 156 -21.06 12.01 8.89
C SER A 156 -20.48 11.06 7.84
N ILE A 157 -21.24 10.72 6.79
CA ILE A 157 -20.75 9.90 5.67
C ILE A 157 -19.56 10.56 4.98
N ILE A 158 -19.65 11.87 4.69
CA ILE A 158 -18.56 12.61 4.03
C ILE A 158 -17.30 12.61 4.91
N VAL A 159 -17.44 12.86 6.21
CA VAL A 159 -16.32 12.81 7.16
C VAL A 159 -15.67 11.43 7.17
N LEU A 160 -16.47 10.37 7.20
CA LEU A 160 -15.99 9.00 7.19
C LEU A 160 -15.23 8.66 5.91
N VAL A 161 -15.79 8.99 4.74
CA VAL A 161 -15.15 8.75 3.43
C VAL A 161 -13.85 9.56 3.29
N ASN A 162 -13.81 10.80 3.79
CA ASN A 162 -12.59 11.60 3.82
C ASN A 162 -11.50 10.96 4.69
N ARG A 163 -11.86 10.35 5.82
CA ARG A 163 -10.89 9.58 6.64
C ARG A 163 -10.33 8.37 5.89
N LEU A 164 -11.17 7.66 5.12
CA LEU A 164 -10.70 6.57 4.25
C LEU A 164 -9.73 7.07 3.17
N GLN A 165 -9.97 8.26 2.61
CA GLN A 165 -9.06 8.86 1.64
C GLN A 165 -7.67 9.14 2.24
N ILE A 166 -7.60 9.55 3.51
CA ILE A 166 -6.33 9.72 4.23
C ILE A 166 -5.60 8.38 4.34
N ALA A 167 -6.32 7.29 4.61
CA ALA A 167 -5.73 5.94 4.64
C ALA A 167 -5.10 5.57 3.29
N VAL A 168 -5.83 5.82 2.19
CA VAL A 168 -5.33 5.59 0.84
C VAL A 168 -4.06 6.40 0.57
N GLN A 169 -4.04 7.68 0.96
CA GLN A 169 -2.87 8.54 0.79
C GLN A 169 -1.66 8.08 1.62
N LYS A 170 -1.88 7.60 2.86
CA LYS A 170 -0.84 7.02 3.72
C LYS A 170 -0.11 5.89 2.99
N PHE A 171 -0.85 4.98 2.37
CA PHE A 171 -0.26 3.86 1.64
C PHE A 171 0.26 4.21 0.25
N ALA A 172 -0.30 5.22 -0.41
CA ALA A 172 0.20 5.72 -1.69
C ALA A 172 1.66 6.21 -1.61
N GLY A 173 2.12 6.66 -0.44
CA GLY A 173 3.52 7.02 -0.20
C GLY A 173 4.52 5.88 -0.44
N PHE A 174 4.07 4.62 -0.40
CA PHE A 174 4.89 3.46 -0.72
C PHE A 174 4.91 3.11 -2.21
N GLY A 175 4.33 3.94 -3.09
CA GLY A 175 4.27 3.67 -4.53
C GLY A 175 5.64 3.42 -5.18
N PHE A 176 6.72 4.06 -4.67
CA PHE A 176 8.08 3.83 -5.16
C PHE A 176 8.52 2.36 -4.99
N MET A 177 7.96 1.64 -4.01
CA MET A 177 8.24 0.22 -3.81
C MET A 177 7.90 -0.56 -5.07
N PHE A 178 6.83 -0.21 -5.78
CA PHE A 178 6.34 -0.91 -6.96
C PHE A 178 6.93 -0.41 -8.28
N GLU A 179 7.96 0.45 -8.25
CA GLU A 179 8.60 0.95 -9.45
C GLU A 179 9.23 -0.19 -10.28
N LYS A 180 8.89 -0.22 -11.58
CA LYS A 180 9.32 -1.26 -12.52
C LYS A 180 10.72 -1.00 -13.06
N ARG A 181 11.17 0.27 -13.07
CA ARG A 181 12.50 0.69 -13.55
C ARG A 181 13.60 0.52 -12.49
N ASN A 182 13.63 -0.66 -11.86
CA ASN A 182 14.62 -1.02 -10.84
C ASN A 182 16.07 -0.88 -11.30
N LYS A 183 16.38 -1.28 -12.55
CA LYS A 183 17.73 -1.14 -13.11
C LYS A 183 18.18 0.32 -13.17
N LEU A 184 17.31 1.21 -13.66
CA LEU A 184 17.61 2.64 -13.75
C LEU A 184 17.87 3.26 -12.36
N ILE A 185 17.09 2.87 -11.35
CA ILE A 185 17.30 3.33 -9.97
C ILE A 185 18.67 2.88 -9.44
N ILE A 186 19.06 1.63 -9.70
CA ILE A 186 20.34 1.10 -9.26
C ILE A 186 21.51 1.71 -10.03
N ASP A 187 21.37 1.93 -11.33
CA ASP A 187 22.38 2.58 -12.15
C ASP A 187 22.62 4.01 -11.66
N GLN A 188 21.55 4.80 -11.44
CA GLN A 188 21.64 6.14 -10.86
C GLN A 188 22.27 6.15 -9.46
N PHE A 189 21.90 5.18 -8.62
CA PHE A 189 22.51 5.03 -7.30
C PHE A 189 24.00 4.66 -7.39
N SER A 190 24.41 3.92 -8.41
CA SER A 190 25.81 3.51 -8.59
C SER A 190 26.68 4.66 -9.13
N GLU A 191 26.11 5.52 -9.96
CA GLU A 191 26.76 6.71 -10.52
C GLU A 191 27.18 7.71 -9.43
N THR A 192 26.50 7.72 -8.27
CA THR A 192 26.90 8.58 -7.13
C THR A 192 28.11 8.07 -6.37
N ASN A 193 28.69 6.92 -6.75
CA ASN A 193 29.77 6.22 -6.03
C ASN A 193 29.45 6.02 -4.53
N PRO A 194 28.39 5.26 -4.22
CA PRO A 194 27.87 5.12 -2.87
C PRO A 194 28.87 4.43 -1.95
N THR A 195 28.94 4.92 -0.71
CA THR A 195 29.73 4.31 0.37
C THR A 195 28.98 3.14 0.99
N LEU A 196 29.68 2.35 1.81
CA LEU A 196 29.05 1.31 2.63
C LEU A 196 28.01 1.88 3.61
N VAL A 197 28.14 3.15 4.01
CA VAL A 197 27.16 3.83 4.86
C VAL A 197 25.87 4.06 4.07
N ASP A 198 25.97 4.56 2.83
CA ASP A 198 24.81 4.79 1.96
C ASP A 198 24.05 3.48 1.68
N TYR A 199 24.77 2.40 1.39
CA TYR A 199 24.18 1.07 1.28
C TYR A 199 23.52 0.63 2.59
N GLY A 200 24.17 0.87 3.73
CA GLY A 200 23.65 0.56 5.05
C GLY A 200 22.32 1.26 5.33
N GLU A 201 22.20 2.53 4.96
CA GLU A 201 20.97 3.31 5.10
C GLU A 201 19.84 2.73 4.23
N LYS A 202 20.11 2.39 2.96
CA LYS A 202 19.11 1.77 2.08
C LYS A 202 18.65 0.42 2.59
N LEU A 203 19.57 -0.46 2.96
CA LEU A 203 19.23 -1.80 3.47
C LEU A 203 18.48 -1.72 4.80
N LYS A 204 18.91 -0.81 5.71
CA LYS A 204 18.23 -0.56 6.98
C LYS A 204 16.81 -0.04 6.76
N TYR A 205 16.61 0.85 5.79
CA TYR A 205 15.28 1.37 5.46
C TYR A 205 14.31 0.22 5.11
N PHE A 206 14.68 -0.66 4.17
CA PHE A 206 13.81 -1.78 3.78
C PHE A 206 13.59 -2.79 4.90
N LEU A 207 14.62 -3.09 5.70
CA LEU A 207 14.50 -3.97 6.86
C LEU A 207 13.54 -3.37 7.90
N THR A 208 13.71 -2.09 8.23
CA THR A 208 12.88 -1.39 9.22
C THR A 208 11.43 -1.31 8.76
N LEU A 209 11.21 -1.01 7.47
CA LEU A 209 9.88 -1.01 6.87
C LEU A 209 9.24 -2.40 6.99
N SER A 210 9.95 -3.45 6.55
CA SER A 210 9.46 -4.84 6.61
C SER A 210 9.01 -5.26 8.02
N THR A 211 9.76 -4.88 9.07
CA THR A 211 9.41 -5.16 10.46
C THR A 211 8.31 -4.26 11.02
N SER A 212 8.30 -2.97 10.67
CA SER A 212 7.31 -2.01 11.20
C SER A 212 5.88 -2.31 10.76
N VAL A 213 5.76 -2.90 9.56
CA VAL A 213 4.48 -3.22 8.95
C VAL A 213 3.84 -4.46 9.60
N GLU A 214 4.59 -5.25 10.37
CA GLU A 214 4.06 -6.46 11.05
C GLU A 214 3.06 -6.14 12.18
N CYS A 215 3.04 -4.92 12.70
CA CYS A 215 2.27 -4.58 13.89
C CYS A 215 0.80 -4.20 13.63
N GLU A 216 0.41 -3.87 12.39
CA GLU A 216 -0.91 -3.32 12.08
C GLU A 216 -1.55 -4.00 10.87
N LEU A 217 -2.13 -5.20 11.06
CA LEU A 217 -2.87 -5.91 9.99
C LEU A 217 -4.20 -5.26 9.61
N HIS A 218 -4.70 -4.35 10.44
CA HIS A 218 -5.92 -3.60 10.18
C HIS A 218 -5.82 -2.18 10.73
N ILE A 219 -6.61 -1.28 10.14
CA ILE A 219 -6.73 0.11 10.59
C ILE A 219 -8.21 0.44 10.75
N ASP A 220 -8.58 0.93 11.92
CA ASP A 220 -9.95 1.31 12.23
C ASP A 220 -10.14 2.82 12.04
N TYR A 221 -11.12 3.20 11.22
CA TYR A 221 -11.57 4.58 11.03
C TYR A 221 -13.05 4.68 11.38
N GLY A 222 -13.33 5.09 12.63
CA GLY A 222 -14.69 5.12 13.16
C GLY A 222 -15.33 3.73 13.08
N CYS A 223 -16.48 3.64 12.41
CA CYS A 223 -17.19 2.37 12.24
C CYS A 223 -16.65 1.43 11.14
N ILE A 224 -15.56 1.79 10.46
CA ILE A 224 -14.99 1.00 9.36
C ILE A 224 -13.65 0.42 9.77
N ARG A 225 -13.50 -0.90 9.62
CA ARG A 225 -12.20 -1.58 9.67
C ARG A 225 -11.65 -1.79 8.27
N ILE A 226 -10.42 -1.36 8.03
CA ILE A 226 -9.68 -1.64 6.80
C ILE A 226 -8.72 -2.79 7.09
N ASP A 227 -8.97 -3.95 6.49
CA ASP A 227 -8.01 -5.06 6.50
C ASP A 227 -6.94 -4.79 5.44
N VAL A 228 -5.68 -4.70 5.86
CA VAL A 228 -4.53 -4.42 4.99
C VAL A 228 -3.57 -5.61 4.90
N SER A 229 -3.97 -6.77 5.43
CA SER A 229 -3.12 -7.97 5.53
C SER A 229 -2.50 -8.38 4.19
N ASP A 230 -3.30 -8.42 3.11
CA ASP A 230 -2.83 -8.79 1.77
C ASP A 230 -1.81 -7.78 1.23
N TYR A 231 -2.07 -6.50 1.44
CA TYR A 231 -1.14 -5.44 1.03
C TYR A 231 0.19 -5.52 1.79
N ILE A 232 0.15 -5.85 3.08
CA ILE A 232 1.33 -6.01 3.93
C ILE A 232 2.22 -7.15 3.44
N ILE A 233 1.62 -8.29 3.07
CA ILE A 233 2.36 -9.43 2.50
C ILE A 233 3.12 -8.98 1.25
N VAL A 234 2.42 -8.33 0.32
CA VAL A 234 3.02 -7.82 -0.92
C VAL A 234 4.10 -6.78 -0.66
N LEU A 235 3.89 -5.88 0.31
CA LEU A 235 4.89 -4.87 0.69
C LEU A 235 6.16 -5.50 1.26
N ARG A 236 6.04 -6.57 2.07
CA ARG A 236 7.17 -7.33 2.60
C ARG A 236 7.97 -7.99 1.49
N GLU A 237 7.31 -8.70 0.59
CA GLU A 237 7.97 -9.31 -0.57
C GLU A 237 8.73 -8.25 -1.37
N ARG A 238 8.19 -7.03 -1.44
CA ARG A 238 8.85 -5.93 -2.12
C ARG A 238 10.04 -5.35 -1.35
N CYS A 239 10.01 -5.32 -0.02
CA CYS A 239 11.20 -5.01 0.80
C CYS A 239 12.32 -6.02 0.56
N ASP A 240 12.01 -7.32 0.56
CA ASP A 240 12.98 -8.39 0.33
C ASP A 240 13.54 -8.35 -1.09
N PHE A 241 12.69 -8.00 -2.07
CA PHE A 241 13.09 -7.74 -3.44
C PHE A 241 14.14 -6.63 -3.51
N TRP A 242 13.85 -5.44 -2.93
CA TRP A 242 14.79 -4.32 -2.97
C TRP A 242 16.08 -4.61 -2.22
N HIS A 243 16.00 -5.27 -1.07
CA HIS A 243 17.17 -5.75 -0.34
C HIS A 243 18.06 -6.63 -1.22
N THR A 244 17.46 -7.56 -1.97
CA THR A 244 18.16 -8.44 -2.90
C THR A 244 18.78 -7.68 -4.07
N ILE A 245 18.09 -6.69 -4.63
CA ILE A 245 18.58 -5.88 -5.75
C ILE A 245 19.81 -5.05 -5.34
N TYR A 246 19.77 -4.36 -4.19
CA TYR A 246 20.94 -3.63 -3.68
C TYR A 246 22.10 -4.58 -3.33
N GLY A 247 21.81 -5.76 -2.76
CA GLY A 247 22.84 -6.76 -2.50
C GLY A 247 23.52 -7.30 -3.77
N LYS A 248 22.76 -7.53 -4.84
CA LYS A 248 23.31 -7.91 -6.16
C LYS A 248 24.22 -6.83 -6.73
N GLN A 249 23.88 -5.55 -6.54
CA GLN A 249 24.73 -4.46 -6.98
C GLN A 249 26.08 -4.42 -6.23
N LEU A 250 26.07 -4.60 -4.90
CA LEU A 250 27.31 -4.72 -4.11
C LEU A 250 28.20 -5.86 -4.58
N ILE A 251 27.60 -7.02 -4.88
CA ILE A 251 28.29 -8.18 -5.46
C ILE A 251 28.94 -7.79 -6.80
N LEU A 252 28.20 -7.14 -7.68
CA LEU A 252 28.69 -6.70 -8.99
C LEU A 252 29.86 -5.72 -8.86
N GLU A 253 29.74 -4.72 -7.99
CA GLU A 253 30.81 -3.74 -7.72
C GLU A 253 32.08 -4.42 -7.21
N CYS A 254 31.97 -5.36 -6.25
CA CYS A 254 33.11 -6.12 -5.77
C CYS A 254 33.79 -6.90 -6.90
N ASN A 255 33.00 -7.55 -7.76
CA ASN A 255 33.53 -8.28 -8.92
C ASN A 255 34.25 -7.36 -9.91
N ASN A 256 33.71 -6.16 -10.15
CA ASN A 256 34.33 -5.16 -11.01
C ASN A 256 35.66 -4.65 -10.45
N MET A 257 35.74 -4.42 -9.14
CA MET A 257 36.99 -4.04 -8.46
C MET A 257 38.05 -5.13 -8.59
N MET A 258 37.69 -6.39 -8.29
CA MET A 258 38.60 -7.53 -8.44
C MET A 258 39.07 -7.66 -9.89
N THR A 259 38.16 -7.65 -10.86
CA THR A 259 38.50 -7.80 -12.28
C THR A 259 39.40 -6.66 -12.77
N LYS A 260 39.15 -5.42 -12.34
CA LYS A 260 40.00 -4.27 -12.67
C LYS A 260 41.40 -4.43 -12.07
N PHE A 261 41.50 -4.94 -10.84
CA PHE A 261 42.78 -5.20 -10.19
C PHE A 261 43.53 -6.36 -10.85
N SER A 262 42.87 -7.48 -11.16
CA SER A 262 43.46 -8.62 -11.89
C SER A 262 44.07 -8.18 -13.23
N ARG A 263 43.37 -7.35 -14.00
CA ARG A 263 43.93 -6.80 -15.26
C ARG A 263 45.20 -5.99 -15.03
N ARG A 264 45.29 -5.26 -13.92
CA ARG A 264 46.51 -4.50 -13.55
C ARG A 264 47.65 -5.43 -13.13
N ILE A 265 47.37 -6.51 -12.40
CA ILE A 265 48.35 -7.55 -12.05
C ILE A 265 48.92 -8.16 -13.34
N MET A 266 48.06 -8.64 -14.25
CA MET A 266 48.48 -9.24 -15.52
C MET A 266 49.34 -8.29 -16.37
N SER A 267 49.00 -6.99 -16.40
CA SER A 267 49.78 -5.99 -17.11
C SER A 267 51.18 -5.79 -16.52
N LEU A 268 51.31 -5.79 -15.19
CA LEU A 268 52.59 -5.67 -14.49
C LEU A 268 53.43 -6.95 -14.65
N GLU A 269 52.81 -8.11 -14.54
CA GLU A 269 53.43 -9.40 -14.75
C GLU A 269 54.02 -9.52 -16.16
N LYS A 270 53.28 -9.14 -17.20
CA LYS A 270 53.78 -9.14 -18.58
C LYS A 270 55.03 -8.26 -18.74
N LYS A 271 55.08 -7.10 -18.08
CA LYS A 271 56.23 -6.18 -18.12
C LYS A 271 57.41 -6.73 -17.32
N LEU A 272 57.16 -7.33 -16.16
CA LEU A 272 58.18 -7.96 -15.34
C LEU A 272 58.83 -9.14 -16.07
N ASN A 273 58.02 -9.95 -16.76
CA ASN A 273 58.46 -11.13 -17.50
C ASN A 273 59.08 -10.82 -18.87
N ASN A 274 59.24 -9.54 -19.23
CA ASN A 274 59.90 -9.16 -20.46
C ASN A 274 61.34 -9.71 -20.49
N HIS A 275 61.69 -10.42 -21.57
CA HIS A 275 63.06 -10.89 -21.78
C HIS A 275 63.91 -9.71 -22.25
N PHE A 276 65.05 -9.48 -21.60
CA PHE A 276 65.97 -8.41 -21.98
C PHE A 276 67.30 -8.96 -22.50
N ARG A 277 67.76 -8.41 -23.62
CA ARG A 277 69.11 -8.59 -24.20
C ARG A 277 69.83 -7.23 -24.41
N ASN A 278 69.15 -6.11 -24.11
CA ASN A 278 69.62 -4.74 -24.31
C ASN A 278 69.11 -3.80 -23.18
N CYS A 279 69.64 -2.58 -23.13
CA CYS A 279 69.31 -1.57 -22.09
C CYS A 279 67.83 -1.17 -22.06
N GLN A 280 67.13 -1.19 -23.20
CA GLN A 280 65.71 -0.87 -23.26
C GLN A 280 64.84 -1.93 -22.55
N GLY A 281 65.17 -3.21 -22.73
CA GLY A 281 64.50 -4.31 -22.02
C GLY A 281 64.73 -4.26 -20.51
N LEU A 282 65.95 -3.87 -20.09
CA LEU A 282 66.32 -3.67 -18.68
C LEU A 282 65.48 -2.56 -18.04
N ASP A 283 65.36 -1.39 -18.69
CA ASP A 283 64.58 -0.25 -18.21
C ASP A 283 63.07 -0.58 -18.04
N ILE A 284 62.51 -1.40 -18.94
CA ILE A 284 61.12 -1.87 -18.82
C ILE A 284 60.91 -2.67 -17.54
N VAL A 285 61.81 -3.60 -17.23
CA VAL A 285 61.71 -4.47 -16.05
C VAL A 285 61.97 -3.68 -14.77
N GLU A 286 62.96 -2.78 -14.76
CA GLU A 286 63.24 -1.89 -13.62
C GLU A 286 62.04 -0.98 -13.30
N LYS A 287 61.43 -0.38 -14.33
CA LYS A 287 60.19 0.40 -14.19
C LYS A 287 59.04 -0.46 -13.68
N ALA A 288 58.92 -1.72 -14.10
CA ALA A 288 57.90 -2.64 -13.61
C ALA A 288 58.09 -2.95 -12.12
N ILE A 289 59.31 -3.27 -11.68
CA ILE A 289 59.64 -3.52 -10.26
C ILE A 289 59.31 -2.29 -9.41
N LYS A 290 59.73 -1.09 -9.86
CA LYS A 290 59.41 0.18 -9.18
C LYS A 290 57.90 0.39 -9.08
N LYS A 291 57.15 0.11 -10.16
CA LYS A 291 55.69 0.27 -10.18
C LYS A 291 54.97 -0.73 -9.28
N ILE A 292 55.45 -1.98 -9.20
CA ILE A 292 54.93 -3.01 -8.29
C ILE A 292 55.12 -2.54 -6.84
N ARG A 293 56.33 -2.12 -6.47
CA ARG A 293 56.63 -1.55 -5.13
C ARG A 293 55.71 -0.38 -4.77
N GLN A 294 55.51 0.56 -5.69
CA GLN A 294 54.61 1.70 -5.48
C GLN A 294 53.12 1.31 -5.40
N THR A 295 52.74 0.14 -5.89
CA THR A 295 51.32 -0.31 -5.91
C THR A 295 50.94 -1.09 -4.65
N VAL A 296 51.90 -1.55 -3.82
CA VAL A 296 51.65 -2.33 -2.61
C VAL A 296 50.58 -1.69 -1.71
N PHE A 297 50.75 -0.42 -1.35
CA PHE A 297 49.79 0.28 -0.50
C PHE A 297 48.37 0.33 -1.11
N HIS A 298 48.29 0.60 -2.42
CA HIS A 298 46.99 0.63 -3.12
C HIS A 298 46.37 -0.77 -3.22
N ALA A 299 47.17 -1.82 -3.37
CA ALA A 299 46.72 -3.20 -3.36
C ALA A 299 46.14 -3.58 -1.99
N ASP A 300 46.85 -3.26 -0.90
CA ASP A 300 46.40 -3.53 0.46
C ASP A 300 45.09 -2.79 0.77
N SER A 301 45.00 -1.52 0.39
CA SER A 301 43.77 -0.73 0.49
C SER A 301 42.61 -1.35 -0.31
N THR A 302 42.86 -1.82 -1.54
CA THR A 302 41.85 -2.45 -2.39
C THR A 302 41.36 -3.78 -1.79
N PHE A 303 42.27 -4.62 -1.30
CA PHE A 303 41.90 -5.89 -0.66
C PHE A 303 41.13 -5.67 0.64
N HIS A 304 41.54 -4.69 1.43
CA HIS A 304 40.85 -4.33 2.66
C HIS A 304 39.43 -3.82 2.37
N GLU A 305 39.25 -2.98 1.35
CA GLU A 305 37.94 -2.50 0.92
C GLU A 305 37.02 -3.64 0.48
N ILE A 306 37.51 -4.58 -0.36
CA ILE A 306 36.71 -5.74 -0.78
C ILE A 306 36.36 -6.63 0.41
N HIS A 307 37.31 -6.84 1.34
CA HIS A 307 37.06 -7.61 2.55
C HIS A 307 35.98 -6.96 3.44
N ASN A 308 36.04 -5.64 3.62
CA ASN A 308 35.03 -4.88 4.35
C ASN A 308 33.65 -4.99 3.71
N ARG A 309 33.57 -4.97 2.37
CA ARG A 309 32.32 -5.19 1.64
C ARG A 309 31.77 -6.61 1.81
N PHE A 310 32.60 -7.64 1.80
CA PHE A 310 32.17 -9.00 2.11
C PHE A 310 31.65 -9.15 3.54
N HIS A 311 32.35 -8.54 4.50
CA HIS A 311 31.93 -8.50 5.89
C HIS A 311 30.59 -7.77 6.04
N PHE A 312 30.44 -6.61 5.40
CA PHE A 312 29.21 -5.83 5.35
C PHE A 312 28.04 -6.64 4.77
N MET A 313 28.23 -7.30 3.62
CA MET A 313 27.20 -8.14 3.01
C MET A 313 26.77 -9.27 3.95
N THR A 314 27.73 -9.94 4.60
CA THR A 314 27.43 -11.00 5.57
C THR A 314 26.60 -10.49 6.74
N LYS A 315 26.97 -9.33 7.31
CA LYS A 315 26.23 -8.67 8.40
C LYS A 315 24.78 -8.34 8.00
N HIS A 316 24.57 -7.96 6.75
CA HIS A 316 23.25 -7.65 6.19
C HIS A 316 22.55 -8.88 5.57
N LYS A 317 23.00 -10.11 5.86
CA LYS A 317 22.40 -11.36 5.32
C LYS A 317 22.38 -11.45 3.79
N ILE A 318 23.28 -10.75 3.11
CA ILE A 318 23.50 -10.87 1.67
C ILE A 318 24.49 -12.02 1.45
N THR A 319 24.07 -13.05 0.72
CA THR A 319 24.91 -14.23 0.45
C THR A 319 25.90 -13.91 -0.67
N VAL A 320 27.19 -13.89 -0.34
CA VAL A 320 28.26 -13.74 -1.32
C VAL A 320 28.49 -15.08 -2.05
N PRO A 321 28.46 -15.12 -3.39
CA PRO A 321 28.67 -16.36 -4.13
C PRO A 321 30.06 -16.97 -3.90
N ASN A 322 30.14 -18.30 -3.78
CA ASN A 322 31.40 -19.02 -3.57
C ASN A 322 32.43 -18.80 -4.70
N TYR A 323 31.99 -18.59 -5.95
CA TYR A 323 32.91 -18.27 -7.04
C TYR A 323 33.61 -16.93 -6.82
N GLN A 324 32.93 -15.96 -6.21
CA GLN A 324 33.47 -14.64 -5.96
C GLN A 324 34.48 -14.64 -4.82
N LEU A 325 34.21 -15.41 -3.76
CA LEU A 325 35.17 -15.64 -2.66
C LEU A 325 36.43 -16.34 -3.15
N ARG A 326 36.30 -17.30 -4.08
CA ARG A 326 37.44 -17.96 -4.73
C ARG A 326 38.24 -16.98 -5.58
N HIS A 327 37.57 -16.22 -6.45
CA HIS A 327 38.21 -15.18 -7.26
C HIS A 327 39.01 -14.20 -6.39
N PHE A 328 38.46 -13.74 -5.26
CA PHE A 328 39.18 -12.88 -4.33
C PHE A 328 40.50 -13.50 -3.84
N LYS A 329 40.47 -14.75 -3.40
CA LYS A 329 41.67 -15.49 -2.96
C LYS A 329 42.68 -15.64 -4.09
N ASP A 330 42.21 -15.94 -5.30
CA ASP A 330 43.06 -16.12 -6.48
C ASP A 330 43.79 -14.82 -6.82
N VAL A 331 43.09 -13.68 -6.79
CA VAL A 331 43.69 -12.35 -7.03
C VAL A 331 44.71 -11.99 -5.95
N GLN A 332 44.42 -12.29 -4.68
CA GLN A 332 45.37 -12.08 -3.58
C GLN A 332 46.65 -12.92 -3.77
N ASN A 333 46.49 -14.20 -4.09
CA ASN A 333 47.62 -15.11 -4.33
C ASN A 333 48.45 -14.67 -5.54
N HIS A 334 47.79 -14.26 -6.64
CA HIS A 334 48.47 -13.77 -7.84
C HIS A 334 49.27 -12.50 -7.54
N TRP A 335 48.72 -11.56 -6.77
CA TRP A 335 49.45 -10.37 -6.34
C TRP A 335 50.66 -10.70 -5.48
N GLN A 336 50.51 -11.60 -4.50
CA GLN A 336 51.61 -12.02 -3.63
C GLN A 336 52.74 -12.68 -4.42
N ASN A 337 52.41 -13.54 -5.39
CA ASN A 337 53.38 -14.18 -6.27
C ASN A 337 54.11 -13.13 -7.12
N LEU A 338 53.39 -12.18 -7.72
CA LEU A 338 54.00 -11.11 -8.51
C LEU A 338 54.97 -10.25 -7.67
N CYS A 339 54.64 -9.95 -6.42
CA CYS A 339 55.55 -9.26 -5.51
C CYS A 339 56.82 -10.06 -5.22
N LYS A 340 56.71 -11.38 -5.00
CA LYS A 340 57.86 -12.27 -4.79
C LYS A 340 58.73 -12.33 -6.04
N ASP A 341 58.12 -12.49 -7.21
CA ASP A 341 58.84 -12.52 -8.49
C ASP A 341 59.58 -11.21 -8.75
N ALA A 342 58.95 -10.07 -8.44
CA ALA A 342 59.59 -8.77 -8.56
C ALA A 342 60.80 -8.62 -7.62
N LEU A 343 60.72 -9.14 -6.39
CA LEU A 343 61.83 -9.13 -5.44
C LEU A 343 62.99 -10.02 -5.92
N ILE A 344 62.70 -11.24 -6.34
CA ILE A 344 63.72 -12.18 -6.88
C ILE A 344 64.41 -11.55 -8.09
N ARG A 345 63.62 -11.00 -9.02
CA ARG A 345 64.16 -10.38 -10.23
C ARG A 345 64.98 -9.14 -9.90
N ASN A 346 64.58 -8.34 -8.91
CA ASN A 346 65.37 -7.21 -8.44
C ASN A 346 66.73 -7.65 -7.86
N LEU A 347 66.77 -8.73 -7.07
CA LEU A 347 68.02 -9.28 -6.55
C LEU A 347 68.94 -9.78 -7.67
N CYS A 348 68.39 -10.47 -8.66
CA CYS A 348 69.15 -10.87 -9.86
C CYS A 348 69.67 -9.65 -10.65
N PHE A 349 68.87 -8.58 -10.73
CA PHE A 349 69.26 -7.32 -11.38
C PHE A 349 70.43 -6.64 -10.67
N GLU A 350 70.37 -6.50 -9.34
CA GLU A 350 71.45 -5.89 -8.55
C GLU A 350 72.74 -6.70 -8.67
N ASN A 351 72.66 -8.04 -8.62
CA ASN A 351 73.83 -8.92 -8.80
C ASN A 351 74.42 -8.83 -10.22
N ALA A 352 73.58 -8.73 -11.26
CA ALA A 352 74.04 -8.55 -12.64
C ALA A 352 74.71 -7.17 -12.84
N LYS A 353 74.18 -6.13 -12.18
CA LYS A 353 74.72 -4.78 -12.22
C LYS A 353 76.05 -4.66 -11.50
N SER A 354 76.20 -5.28 -10.32
CA SER A 354 77.48 -5.34 -9.61
C SER A 354 78.55 -6.10 -10.41
N GLY A 355 78.17 -7.20 -11.07
CA GLY A 355 79.08 -7.97 -11.94
C GLY A 355 79.62 -7.17 -13.13
N LEU A 356 78.77 -6.35 -13.77
CA LEU A 356 79.18 -5.46 -14.87
C LEU A 356 80.11 -4.32 -14.42
N ILE A 357 79.92 -3.80 -13.20
CA ILE A 357 80.78 -2.74 -12.65
C ILE A 357 82.18 -3.27 -12.35
N THR A 358 82.31 -4.51 -11.87
CA THR A 358 83.62 -5.18 -11.66
C THR A 358 84.37 -5.52 -12.95
N ILE A 359 83.68 -5.67 -14.09
CA ILE A 359 84.32 -5.94 -15.39
C ILE A 359 84.85 -4.66 -16.04
N ASN A 360 84.24 -3.49 -15.75
CA ASN A 360 84.67 -2.19 -16.27
C ASN A 360 85.75 -1.49 -15.41
N THR A 361 86.18 -2.10 -14.30
CA THR A 361 87.24 -1.58 -13.41
C THR A 361 88.54 -2.41 -13.45
N ILE A 362 88.63 -3.37 -14.38
CA ILE A 362 89.86 -4.03 -14.83
C ILE A 362 90.16 -3.52 -16.23
#